data_AF-A0A939XGF7-F1
#
_entry.id   AF-A0A939XGF7-F1
#
_cell.length_a   1.000
_cell.length_b   1.000
_cell.length_c   1.000
_cell.angle_alpha   90.00
_cell.angle_beta   90.00
_cell.angle_gamma   90.00
#
_symmetry.space_group_name_H-M   'P 1'
#
loop_
_entity.id
_entity.type
_entity.pdbx_description
1 polymer ?
#
loop_
_entity_poly.entity_id
_entity_poly.type
_entity_poly.pdbx_seq_one_letter_code
_entity_poly.pdbx_strand_id
1 'polypeptide(L)'
;VGCLACQKTGACVIKDDVPAIMESVLNADVVCWATPIYYYEMSGQMKTLIDRMNAMYPKDYRFRDIYLLTTAFENEAHVPARAESGLQGWIACFGKSSLKGHVFCGGVGAPNDIAGNPKLQQAYQLGMGV
;
A
#
# COMPACT_ATOMS: atom_id res chain seq x y z
N VAL A 1 -2.20 15.09 -7.27
CA VAL A 1 -1.76 15.91 -8.44
C VAL A 1 -1.67 15.00 -9.66
N GLY A 2 -2.35 15.35 -10.76
CA GLY A 2 -2.36 14.58 -12.02
C GLY A 2 -1.95 15.45 -13.21
N CYS A 3 -0.75 16.02 -13.18
CA CYS A 3 -0.28 16.94 -14.23
C CYS A 3 0.06 16.26 -15.57
N LEU A 4 0.12 14.92 -15.60
CA LEU A 4 0.43 14.07 -16.76
C LEU A 4 1.77 14.35 -17.46
N ALA A 5 2.68 15.14 -16.88
CA ALA A 5 3.99 15.40 -17.46
C ALA A 5 4.81 14.12 -17.70
N CYS A 6 4.65 13.11 -16.82
CA CYS A 6 5.30 11.81 -16.97
C CYS A 6 4.93 11.05 -18.25
N GLN A 7 3.78 11.34 -18.87
CA GLN A 7 3.42 10.74 -20.15
C GLN A 7 4.31 11.25 -21.30
N LYS A 8 4.92 12.42 -21.15
CA LYS A 8 5.84 13.00 -22.14
C LYS A 8 7.31 12.75 -21.77
N THR A 9 7.64 12.82 -20.48
CA THR A 9 9.03 12.79 -19.99
C THR A 9 9.50 11.39 -19.57
N GLY A 10 8.59 10.43 -19.39
CA GLY A 10 8.91 9.10 -18.85
C GLY A 10 9.24 9.08 -17.34
N ALA A 11 9.15 10.22 -16.67
CA ALA A 11 9.50 10.37 -15.25
C ALA A 11 8.64 11.43 -14.55
N CYS A 12 8.51 11.35 -13.23
CA CYS A 12 7.87 12.41 -12.46
C CYS A 12 8.72 13.69 -12.54
N VAL A 13 8.08 14.84 -12.81
CA VAL A 13 8.77 16.14 -12.88
C VAL A 13 8.90 16.83 -11.52
N ILE A 14 8.21 16.30 -10.50
CA ILE A 14 8.31 16.80 -9.13
C ILE A 14 9.61 16.25 -8.53
N LYS A 15 10.43 17.14 -7.98
CA LYS A 15 11.76 16.83 -7.45
C LYS A 15 11.70 16.59 -5.95
N ASP A 16 11.36 15.36 -5.59
CA ASP A 16 11.36 14.85 -4.21
C ASP A 16 11.79 13.38 -4.19
N ASP A 17 11.45 12.65 -3.14
CA ASP A 17 11.82 11.25 -2.89
C ASP A 17 10.96 10.22 -3.61
N VAL A 18 9.79 10.60 -4.15
CA VAL A 18 8.88 9.67 -4.83
C VAL A 18 9.51 8.94 -6.03
N PRO A 19 10.35 9.56 -6.88
CA PRO A 19 11.09 8.83 -7.92
C PRO A 19 11.90 7.63 -7.39
N ALA A 20 12.60 7.79 -6.27
CA ALA A 20 13.40 6.72 -5.67
C ALA A 20 12.53 5.61 -5.06
N ILE A 21 11.39 6.00 -4.45
CA ILE A 21 10.39 5.05 -3.95
C ILE A 21 9.83 4.23 -5.12
N MET A 22 9.40 4.88 -6.20
CA MET A 22 8.87 4.20 -7.40
C MET A 22 9.88 3.21 -7.99
N GLU A 23 11.16 3.59 -8.07
CA GLU A 23 12.21 2.69 -8.53
C GLU A 23 12.36 1.46 -7.62
N SER A 24 12.30 1.65 -6.30
CA SER A 24 12.31 0.56 -5.33
C SER A 24 11.11 -0.38 -5.53
N VAL A 25 9.91 0.19 -5.73
CA VAL A 25 8.69 -0.60 -5.98
C VAL A 25 8.78 -1.39 -7.28
N LEU A 26 9.21 -0.76 -8.38
CA LEU A 26 9.33 -1.41 -9.69
C LEU A 26 10.26 -2.64 -9.65
N ASN A 27 11.33 -2.56 -8.84
CA ASN A 27 12.34 -3.61 -8.73
C ASN A 27 12.07 -4.64 -7.61
N ALA A 28 11.05 -4.45 -6.78
CA ALA A 28 10.69 -5.39 -5.74
C ALA A 28 10.05 -6.66 -6.33
N ASP A 29 10.23 -7.82 -5.68
CA ASP A 29 9.42 -9.02 -5.96
C ASP A 29 8.06 -8.93 -5.28
N VAL A 30 8.05 -8.34 -4.08
CA VAL A 30 6.92 -8.23 -3.17
C VAL A 30 6.80 -6.80 -2.65
N VAL A 31 5.57 -6.29 -2.56
CA VAL A 31 5.27 -4.96 -2.01
C VAL A 31 4.28 -5.09 -0.86
N CYS A 32 4.68 -4.68 0.33
CA CYS A 32 3.80 -4.62 1.49
C CYS A 32 3.41 -3.17 1.76
N TRP A 33 2.11 -2.87 1.63
CA TRP A 33 1.54 -1.60 2.04
C TRP A 33 1.14 -1.65 3.50
N ALA A 34 1.49 -0.63 4.27
CA ALA A 34 1.06 -0.49 5.66
C ALA A 34 0.41 0.87 5.85
N THR A 35 -0.81 0.90 6.39
CA THR A 35 -1.54 2.16 6.56
C THR A 35 -2.52 2.12 7.73
N PRO A 36 -2.59 3.19 8.54
CA PRO A 36 -3.72 3.33 9.46
C PRO A 36 -4.99 3.60 8.66
N ILE A 37 -6.11 3.12 9.19
CA ILE A 37 -7.44 3.42 8.67
C ILE A 37 -7.94 4.71 9.31
N TYR A 38 -8.12 5.73 8.48
CA TYR A 38 -8.70 7.01 8.88
C TYR A 38 -9.98 7.22 8.08
N TYR A 39 -11.10 7.43 8.80
CA TYR A 39 -12.43 7.58 8.19
C TYR A 39 -12.80 6.44 7.22
N TYR A 40 -12.52 5.19 7.64
CA TYR A 40 -12.74 3.96 6.87
C TYR A 40 -11.90 3.84 5.59
N GLU A 41 -10.84 4.64 5.43
CA GLU A 41 -10.01 4.66 4.23
C GLU A 41 -8.51 4.66 4.57
N MET A 42 -7.63 4.37 3.59
CA MET A 42 -6.18 4.46 3.77
C MET A 42 -5.74 5.89 4.16
N SER A 43 -4.59 6.01 4.79
CA SER A 43 -4.02 7.32 5.11
C SER A 43 -3.86 8.21 3.87
N GLY A 44 -4.04 9.52 4.03
CA GLY A 44 -3.82 10.49 2.96
C GLY A 44 -2.39 10.48 2.40
N GLN A 45 -1.40 10.10 3.22
CA GLN A 45 -0.01 9.91 2.79
C GLN A 45 0.10 8.76 1.79
N MET A 46 -0.44 7.58 2.12
CA MET A 46 -0.46 6.43 1.21
C MET A 46 -1.21 6.76 -0.08
N LYS A 47 -2.39 7.39 0.01
CA LYS A 47 -3.17 7.75 -1.19
C LYS A 47 -2.43 8.75 -2.08
N THR A 48 -1.76 9.73 -1.49
CA THR A 48 -0.94 10.70 -2.23
C THR A 48 0.21 10.03 -2.95
N LEU A 49 0.88 9.06 -2.32
CA LEU A 49 1.94 8.27 -2.96
C LEU A 49 1.38 7.47 -4.14
N ILE A 50 0.29 6.73 -3.95
CA ILE A 50 -0.39 5.95 -5.01
C ILE A 50 -0.76 6.84 -6.20
N ASP A 51 -1.36 8.01 -5.97
CA ASP A 51 -1.75 8.93 -7.05
C ASP A 51 -0.57 9.45 -7.86
N ARG A 52 0.62 9.47 -7.27
CA ARG A 52 1.85 9.90 -7.94
C ARG A 52 2.57 8.77 -8.67
N MET A 53 2.21 7.52 -8.41
CA MET A 53 2.78 6.34 -9.07
C MET A 53 2.33 6.16 -10.52
N ASN A 54 1.52 7.08 -11.08
CA ASN A 54 1.12 7.03 -12.50
C ASN A 54 2.32 6.99 -13.47
N ALA A 55 3.50 7.52 -13.08
CA ALA A 55 4.72 7.42 -13.89
C ALA A 55 5.27 5.99 -14.03
N MET A 56 4.84 5.05 -13.18
CA MET A 56 5.17 3.63 -13.29
C MET A 56 4.32 2.90 -14.32
N TYR A 57 3.13 3.40 -14.64
CA TYR A 57 2.15 2.70 -15.48
C TYR A 57 2.70 2.20 -16.84
N PRO A 58 3.50 2.95 -17.61
CA PRO A 58 4.05 2.47 -18.87
C PRO A 58 5.34 1.64 -18.72
N LYS A 59 5.86 1.46 -17.50
CA LYS A 59 7.14 0.79 -17.24
C LYS A 59 6.94 -0.70 -16.99
N ASP A 60 7.96 -1.49 -17.31
CA ASP A 60 7.99 -2.86 -16.82
C ASP A 60 8.24 -2.90 -15.31
N TYR A 61 7.72 -3.93 -14.65
CA TYR A 61 7.75 -4.08 -13.20
C TYR A 61 7.93 -5.54 -12.77
N ARG A 62 8.69 -5.73 -11.69
CA ARG A 62 9.06 -7.05 -11.17
C ARG A 62 8.06 -7.61 -10.15
N PHE A 63 7.39 -6.75 -9.40
CA PHE A 63 6.54 -7.19 -8.30
C PHE A 63 5.37 -8.07 -8.77
N ARG A 64 5.07 -9.09 -7.98
CA ARG A 64 3.97 -10.05 -8.21
C ARG A 64 3.02 -10.12 -7.03
N ASP A 65 3.58 -10.04 -5.83
CA ASP A 65 2.84 -10.30 -4.62
C ASP A 65 2.67 -9.01 -3.83
N ILE A 66 1.41 -8.67 -3.56
CA ILE A 66 1.05 -7.47 -2.81
C ILE A 66 0.43 -7.88 -1.49
N TYR A 67 0.81 -7.20 -0.41
CA TYR A 67 0.24 -7.38 0.93
C TYR A 67 -0.23 -6.06 1.50
N LEU A 68 -1.21 -6.13 2.42
CA LEU A 68 -1.74 -4.95 3.11
C LEU A 68 -1.81 -5.17 4.63
N LEU A 69 -1.22 -4.26 5.39
CA LEU A 69 -1.30 -4.21 6.85
C LEU A 69 -2.08 -2.95 7.25
N THR A 70 -3.14 -3.13 8.03
CA THR A 70 -4.02 -2.03 8.44
C THR A 70 -4.23 -2.00 9.95
N THR A 71 -4.27 -0.80 10.50
CA THR A 71 -4.54 -0.56 11.93
C THR A 71 -5.65 0.46 12.10
N ALA A 72 -6.52 0.31 13.09
CA ALA A 72 -7.59 1.28 13.36
C ALA A 72 -7.94 1.36 14.84
N PHE A 73 -8.57 2.46 15.23
CA PHE A 73 -9.19 2.59 16.55
C PHE A 73 -10.41 1.64 16.68
N GLU A 74 -11.28 1.62 15.67
CA GLU A 74 -12.44 0.72 15.64
C GLU A 74 -12.01 -0.73 15.36
N ASN A 75 -12.72 -1.72 15.93
CA ASN A 75 -12.35 -3.14 15.86
C ASN A 75 -13.36 -4.02 15.10
N GLU A 76 -14.11 -3.43 14.17
CA GLU A 76 -15.04 -4.19 13.34
C GLU A 76 -14.38 -4.69 12.05
N ALA A 77 -14.74 -5.89 11.60
CA ALA A 77 -14.14 -6.52 10.42
C ALA A 77 -14.35 -5.75 9.12
N HIS A 78 -15.37 -4.88 9.05
CA HIS A 78 -15.70 -4.10 7.86
C HIS A 78 -14.81 -2.84 7.71
N VAL A 79 -14.11 -2.44 8.77
CA VAL A 79 -13.35 -1.18 8.85
C VAL A 79 -12.32 -1.00 7.72
N PRO A 80 -11.50 -2.01 7.32
CA PRO A 80 -10.50 -1.83 6.27
C PRO A 80 -11.06 -1.97 4.84
N ALA A 81 -12.34 -2.32 4.67
CA ALA A 81 -12.86 -2.78 3.37
C ALA A 81 -12.75 -1.74 2.24
N ARG A 82 -12.91 -0.45 2.53
CA ARG A 82 -12.77 0.60 1.49
C ARG A 82 -11.30 0.86 1.15
N ALA A 83 -10.41 0.84 2.14
CA ALA A 83 -8.96 0.92 1.93
C ALA A 83 -8.44 -0.24 1.08
N GLU A 84 -8.90 -1.46 1.37
CA GLU A 84 -8.62 -2.65 0.57
C GLU A 84 -9.12 -2.50 -0.87
N SER A 85 -10.32 -1.98 -1.06
CA SER A 85 -10.88 -1.71 -2.39
C SER A 85 -10.07 -0.66 -3.16
N GLY A 86 -9.67 0.43 -2.49
CA GLY A 86 -8.82 1.47 -3.07
C GLY A 86 -7.46 0.93 -3.52
N LEU A 87 -6.81 0.11 -2.69
CA LEU A 87 -5.55 -0.53 -3.06
C LEU A 87 -5.74 -1.53 -4.21
N GLN A 88 -6.82 -2.32 -4.21
CA GLN A 88 -7.14 -3.23 -5.31
C GLN A 88 -7.32 -2.49 -6.64
N GLY A 89 -7.84 -1.26 -6.63
CA GLY A 89 -7.89 -0.39 -7.81
C GLY A 89 -6.50 -0.11 -8.38
N TRP A 90 -5.50 0.15 -7.55
CA TRP A 90 -4.11 0.31 -7.98
C TRP A 90 -3.51 -1.01 -8.49
N ILE A 91 -3.75 -2.13 -7.79
CA ILE A 91 -3.28 -3.47 -8.19
C ILE A 91 -3.83 -3.85 -9.58
N ALA A 92 -5.09 -3.50 -9.88
CA ALA A 92 -5.73 -3.79 -11.17
C ALA A 92 -5.01 -3.10 -12.35
N CYS A 93 -4.27 -2.01 -12.12
CA CYS A 93 -3.44 -1.38 -13.16
C CYS A 93 -2.16 -2.17 -13.47
N PHE A 94 -1.78 -3.13 -12.64
CA PHE A 94 -0.55 -3.93 -12.75
C PHE A 94 -0.88 -5.43 -12.82
N GLY A 95 -1.37 -5.88 -13.98
CA GLY A 95 -1.92 -7.23 -14.19
C GLY A 95 -1.00 -8.44 -13.93
N LYS A 96 0.32 -8.29 -13.76
CA LYS A 96 1.21 -9.37 -13.30
C LYS A 96 1.15 -9.56 -11.77
N SER A 97 0.52 -8.63 -11.06
CA SER A 97 0.47 -8.59 -9.61
C SER A 97 -0.91 -8.95 -9.05
N SER A 98 -0.95 -9.39 -7.80
CA SER A 98 -2.20 -9.72 -7.09
C SER A 98 -2.05 -9.54 -5.59
N LEU A 99 -3.15 -9.21 -4.91
CA LEU A 99 -3.21 -9.18 -3.44
C LEU A 99 -3.11 -10.61 -2.91
N LYS A 100 -2.07 -10.92 -2.15
CA LYS A 100 -1.82 -12.25 -1.57
C LYS A 100 -2.36 -12.41 -0.16
N GLY A 101 -2.48 -11.31 0.58
CA GLY A 101 -3.06 -11.34 1.91
C GLY A 101 -3.10 -9.96 2.56
N HIS A 102 -3.90 -9.87 3.61
CA HIS A 102 -3.98 -8.67 4.44
C HIS A 102 -4.08 -9.05 5.93
N VAL A 103 -3.62 -8.15 6.79
CA VAL A 103 -3.81 -8.24 8.24
C VAL A 103 -4.37 -6.93 8.74
N PHE A 104 -5.57 -7.00 9.31
CA PHE A 104 -6.20 -5.90 10.02
C PHE A 104 -6.07 -6.08 11.53
N CYS A 105 -5.65 -5.01 12.21
CA CYS A 105 -5.63 -4.88 13.67
C CYS A 105 -6.42 -3.64 14.09
N GLY A 106 -7.70 -3.83 14.42
CA GLY A 106 -8.51 -2.81 15.06
C GLY A 106 -8.30 -2.74 16.58
N GLY A 107 -8.94 -1.77 17.24
CA GLY A 107 -8.84 -1.58 18.69
C GLY A 107 -7.52 -0.97 19.17
N VAL A 108 -6.77 -0.29 18.29
CA VAL A 108 -5.49 0.35 18.60
C VAL A 108 -5.55 1.84 18.30
N GLY A 109 -5.34 2.69 19.32
CA GLY A 109 -5.55 4.14 19.21
C GLY A 109 -4.35 4.99 19.64
N ALA A 110 -3.54 4.48 20.56
CA ALA A 110 -2.36 5.13 21.09
C ALA A 110 -1.07 4.42 20.62
N PRO A 111 0.08 5.12 20.68
CA PRO A 111 1.37 4.49 20.45
C PRO A 111 1.55 3.25 21.34
N ASN A 112 2.05 2.17 20.75
CA ASN A 112 2.29 0.87 21.40
C ASN A 112 1.06 0.08 21.85
N ASP A 113 -0.18 0.51 21.59
CA ASP A 113 -1.39 -0.29 21.91
C ASP A 113 -1.39 -1.68 21.24
N ILE A 114 -0.69 -1.80 20.11
CA ILE A 114 -0.56 -3.06 19.38
C ILE A 114 0.38 -4.08 20.07
N ALA A 115 1.14 -3.67 21.08
CA ALA A 115 2.13 -4.52 21.75
C ALA A 115 1.47 -5.77 22.35
N GLY A 116 2.04 -6.94 22.07
CA GLY A 116 1.49 -8.24 22.51
C GLY A 116 0.22 -8.67 21.79
N ASN A 117 -0.30 -7.90 20.83
CA ASN A 117 -1.48 -8.27 20.07
C ASN A 117 -1.18 -9.49 19.17
N PRO A 118 -2.02 -10.55 19.17
CA PRO A 118 -1.85 -11.71 18.30
C PRO A 118 -1.75 -11.40 16.80
N LYS A 119 -2.27 -10.24 16.36
CA LYS A 119 -2.14 -9.76 14.97
C LYS A 119 -0.70 -9.50 14.56
N LEU A 120 0.21 -9.18 15.49
CA LEU A 120 1.64 -9.09 15.20
C LEU A 120 2.20 -10.44 14.74
N GLN A 121 1.80 -11.53 15.40
CA GLN A 121 2.20 -12.87 15.01
C GLN A 121 1.58 -13.28 13.67
N GLN A 122 0.33 -12.90 13.43
CA GLN A 122 -0.32 -13.13 12.14
C GLN A 122 0.43 -12.40 11.01
N ALA A 123 0.84 -11.15 11.21
CA ALA A 123 1.64 -10.39 10.25
C ALA A 123 3.03 -11.01 10.02
N TYR A 124 3.68 -11.48 11.09
CA TYR A 124 4.95 -12.21 10.98
C TYR A 124 4.81 -13.48 10.14
N GLN A 125 3.79 -14.29 10.42
CA GLN A 125 3.53 -15.53 9.68
C GLN A 125 3.19 -15.27 8.21
N LEU A 126 2.47 -14.19 7.91
CA LEU A 126 2.19 -13.77 6.54
C LEU A 126 3.48 -13.51 5.74
N GLY A 127 4.49 -12.93 6.39
CA GLY A 127 5.79 -12.64 5.78
C GLY A 127 6.72 -13.86 5.65
N MET A 128 6.48 -14.95 6.39
CA MET A 128 7.32 -16.16 6.30
C MET A 128 7.19 -16.92 4.97
N GLY A 129 6.09 -16.69 4.25
CA GLY A 129 5.82 -17.33 2.95
C GLY A 129 6.31 -16.54 1.75
N VAL A 130 7.07 -15.46 1.97
CA VAL A 130 7.64 -14.57 0.95
C VAL A 130 9.04 -15.03 0.54
#